data_AF-A0A7C0X490-F1
#
_entry.id   AF-A0A7C0X490-F1
#
_cell.length_a   1.000
_cell.length_b   1.000
_cell.length_c   1.000
_cell.angle_alpha   90.00
_cell.angle_beta   90.00
_cell.angle_gamma   90.00
#
_symmetry.space_group_name_H-M   'P 1'
#
loop_
_entity.id
_entity.type
_entity.pdbx_description
1 polymer ?
#
loop_
_entity_poly.entity_id
_entity_poly.type
_entity_poly.pdbx_seq_one_letter_code
_entity_poly.pdbx_strand_id
1 'polypeptide(L)'
;MRLSDDKISDIAFKLTDRLKEDERVRFVASENVVRAAIRRTITSELKLEDEVIQIVLGKLDAMKSVKRDTPKWEAHFERLYAAEMAKRGRQWDINVRDVFR
;
A
#
# COMPACT_ATOMS: atom_id res chain seq x y z
N MET A 1 -4.39 5.10 6.33
CA MET A 1 -5.18 3.92 6.75
C MET A 1 -4.23 2.81 7.16
N ARG A 2 -4.40 2.20 8.35
CA ARG A 2 -3.55 1.06 8.75
C ARG A 2 -4.44 -0.15 9.01
N LEU A 3 -4.29 -1.20 8.20
CA LEU A 3 -4.88 -2.49 8.53
C LEU A 3 -4.30 -2.95 9.88
N SER A 4 -5.15 -3.44 10.78
CA SER A 4 -4.67 -4.03 12.04
C SER A 4 -3.88 -5.31 11.76
N ASP A 5 -2.98 -5.68 12.68
CA ASP A 5 -2.20 -6.93 12.54
C ASP A 5 -3.11 -8.17 12.42
N ASP A 6 -4.23 -8.16 13.13
CA ASP A 6 -5.28 -9.17 13.02
C ASP A 6 -5.87 -9.24 11.61
N LYS A 7 -6.12 -8.07 10.99
CA LYS A 7 -6.68 -8.02 9.64
C LYS A 7 -5.68 -8.47 8.58
N ILE A 8 -4.41 -8.11 8.75
CA ILE A 8 -3.32 -8.59 7.89
C ILE A 8 -3.20 -10.11 8.03
N SER A 9 -3.30 -10.63 9.25
CA SER A 9 -3.25 -12.07 9.52
C SER A 9 -4.45 -12.83 8.93
N ASP A 10 -5.66 -12.29 9.04
CA ASP A 10 -6.88 -12.82 8.40
C ASP A 10 -6.74 -12.89 6.87
N ILE A 11 -6.23 -11.81 6.24
CA ILE A 11 -5.97 -11.78 4.79
C ILE A 11 -4.92 -12.82 4.41
N ALA A 12 -3.82 -12.91 5.16
CA ALA A 12 -2.76 -13.88 4.88
C ALA A 12 -3.26 -15.32 4.99
N PHE A 13 -4.15 -15.61 5.95
CA PHE A 13 -4.81 -16.91 6.10
C PHE A 13 -5.63 -17.24 4.85
N LYS A 14 -6.58 -16.36 4.48
CA LYS A 14 -7.47 -16.55 3.33
C LYS A 14 -6.72 -16.71 2.01
N LEU A 15 -5.66 -15.92 1.79
CA LEU A 15 -4.82 -16.04 0.60
C LEU A 15 -4.08 -17.38 0.58
N THR A 16 -3.52 -17.81 1.71
CA THR A 16 -2.79 -19.08 1.78
C THR A 16 -3.72 -20.26 1.49
N ASP A 17 -4.92 -20.26 2.08
CA ASP A 17 -5.92 -21.30 1.86
C ASP A 17 -6.35 -21.33 0.40
N ARG A 18 -6.62 -20.17 -0.20
CA ARG A 18 -7.04 -20.10 -1.60
C ARG A 18 -5.94 -20.55 -2.57
N LEU A 19 -4.68 -20.22 -2.28
CA LEU A 19 -3.54 -20.66 -3.08
C LEU A 19 -3.31 -22.17 -2.96
N LYS A 20 -3.64 -22.78 -1.82
CA LYS A 20 -3.55 -24.22 -1.62
C LYS A 20 -4.59 -25.00 -2.43
N GLU A 21 -5.77 -24.41 -2.63
CA GLU A 21 -6.85 -24.99 -3.44
C GLU A 21 -6.65 -24.80 -4.95
N ASP A 22 -5.69 -23.98 -5.38
CA ASP A 22 -5.44 -23.73 -6.80
C ASP A 22 -4.50 -24.79 -7.38
N GLU A 23 -5.02 -25.64 -8.28
CA GLU A 23 -4.28 -26.73 -8.93
C GLU A 23 -3.04 -26.26 -9.72
N ARG A 24 -2.98 -24.97 -10.07
CA ARG A 24 -1.83 -24.38 -10.79
C ARG A 24 -0.69 -23.99 -9.84
N VAL A 25 -0.90 -24.07 -8.53
CA VAL A 25 0.03 -23.64 -7.51
C VAL A 25 0.56 -24.85 -6.74
N ARG A 26 1.89 -24.89 -6.56
CA ARG A 26 2.54 -25.88 -5.71
C ARG A 26 3.40 -25.17 -4.67
N PHE A 27 3.15 -25.44 -3.40
CA PHE A 27 3.98 -24.91 -2.33
C PHE A 27 5.32 -25.63 -2.30
N VAL A 28 6.40 -24.83 -2.33
CA VAL A 28 7.79 -25.30 -2.21
C VAL A 28 8.29 -25.26 -0.75
N ALA A 29 7.45 -24.79 0.17
CA ALA A 29 7.72 -24.68 1.60
C ALA A 29 6.43 -25.01 2.39
N SER A 30 6.52 -25.08 3.71
CA SER A 30 5.33 -25.32 4.55
C SER A 30 4.35 -24.14 4.48
N GLU A 31 3.06 -24.42 4.68
CA GLU A 31 1.99 -23.41 4.66
C GLU A 31 2.28 -22.24 5.61
N ASN A 32 2.84 -22.53 6.79
CA ASN A 32 3.23 -21.51 7.77
C ASN A 32 4.30 -20.56 7.22
N VAL A 33 5.26 -21.07 6.45
CA VAL A 33 6.31 -20.25 5.81
C VAL A 33 5.71 -19.39 4.71
N VAL A 34 4.84 -19.96 3.88
CA VAL A 34 4.13 -19.22 2.82
C VAL A 34 3.27 -18.11 3.41
N ARG A 35 2.48 -18.42 4.45
CA ARG A 35 1.64 -17.45 5.15
C ARG A 35 2.46 -16.33 5.80
N ALA A 36 3.59 -16.67 6.42
CA ALA A 36 4.49 -15.68 6.99
C ALA A 36 5.10 -14.77 5.92
N ALA A 37 5.43 -15.31 4.74
CA ALA A 37 5.90 -14.53 3.61
C ALA A 37 4.81 -13.56 3.10
N ILE A 38 3.58 -14.05 2.91
CA ILE A 38 2.44 -13.21 2.51
C ILE A 38 2.22 -12.08 3.52
N ARG A 39 2.19 -12.39 4.83
CA ARG A 39 2.04 -11.38 5.89
C ARG A 39 3.14 -10.31 5.80
N ARG A 40 4.40 -10.72 5.66
CA ARG A 40 5.54 -9.80 5.53
C ARG A 40 5.41 -8.91 4.30
N THR A 41 5.02 -9.48 3.16
CA THR A 41 4.81 -8.73 1.92
C THR A 41 3.71 -7.69 2.08
N ILE A 42 2.55 -8.05 2.64
CA ILE A 42 1.47 -7.10 2.90
C ILE A 42 1.96 -5.98 3.82
N THR A 43 2.62 -6.32 4.93
CA THR A 43 3.15 -5.32 5.87
C THR A 43 4.20 -4.41 5.22
N SER A 44 5.08 -4.94 4.37
CA SER A 44 6.11 -4.11 3.71
C SER A 44 5.50 -3.14 2.71
N GLU A 45 4.49 -3.56 1.93
CA GLU A 45 3.82 -2.67 1.00
C GLU A 45 3.06 -1.56 1.74
N LEU A 46 2.31 -1.89 2.80
CA LEU A 46 1.61 -0.87 3.61
C LEU A 46 2.57 0.17 4.23
N LYS A 47 3.74 -0.28 4.71
CA LYS A 47 4.76 0.63 5.24
C LYS A 47 5.32 1.55 4.16
N LEU A 48 5.57 1.00 2.97
CA LEU A 48 6.06 1.78 1.84
C LEU A 48 5.05 2.85 1.44
N GLU A 49 3.76 2.52 1.40
CA GLU A 49 2.71 3.50 1.14
C GLU A 49 2.69 4.62 2.19
N ASP A 50 2.77 4.29 3.48
CA ASP A 50 2.83 5.26 4.58
C ASP A 50 4.04 6.20 4.43
N GLU A 51 5.22 5.66 4.13
CA GLU A 51 6.43 6.44 3.90
C GLU A 51 6.28 7.39 2.71
N VAL A 52 5.70 6.91 1.61
CA VAL A 52 5.44 7.74 0.42
C VAL A 52 4.45 8.86 0.73
N ILE A 53 3.38 8.57 1.48
CA ILE A 53 2.41 9.59 1.91
C ILE A 53 3.10 10.69 2.70
N GLN A 54 3.96 10.34 3.67
CA GLN A 54 4.70 11.35 4.45
C GLN A 54 5.62 12.21 3.58
N ILE A 55 6.32 11.61 2.62
CA ILE A 55 7.17 12.34 1.66
C ILE A 55 6.34 13.30 0.81
N VAL A 56 5.19 12.85 0.30
CA VAL A 56 4.30 13.67 -0.53
C VAL A 56 3.72 14.83 0.28
N LEU A 57 3.25 14.57 1.51
CA LEU A 57 2.75 15.61 2.40
C LEU A 57 3.82 16.66 2.69
N GLY A 58 5.05 16.26 2.99
CA GLY A 58 6.16 17.20 3.20
C GLY A 58 6.45 18.07 1.98
N LYS A 59 6.32 17.52 0.76
CA LYS A 59 6.47 18.30 -0.48
C LYS A 59 5.32 19.27 -0.70
N LEU A 60 4.08 18.87 -0.40
CA LEU A 60 2.91 19.72 -0.55
C LEU A 60 2.94 20.89 0.45
N ASP A 61 3.33 20.62 1.70
CA ASP A 61 3.45 21.66 2.73
C ASP A 61 4.53 22.70 2.37
N ALA A 62 5.59 22.28 1.67
CA ALA A 62 6.59 23.20 1.14
C ALA A 62 6.05 24.10 0.00
N MET A 63 5.03 23.65 -0.74
CA MET A 63 4.41 24.38 -1.85
C MET A 63 3.33 25.38 -1.39
N LYS A 64 3.57 26.15 -0.30
CA LYS A 64 2.71 27.13 0.43
C LYS A 64 1.55 27.82 -0.32
N SER A 65 1.62 27.91 -1.65
CA SER A 65 0.58 28.29 -2.60
C SER A 65 -0.63 27.35 -2.74
N VAL A 66 -0.60 26.12 -2.23
CA VAL A 66 -1.68 25.13 -2.44
C VAL A 66 -2.39 24.85 -1.11
N LYS A 67 -3.62 25.36 -0.98
CA LYS A 67 -4.45 25.15 0.23
C LYS A 67 -4.91 23.68 0.30
N ARG A 68 -4.77 23.06 1.47
CA ARG A 68 -5.27 21.71 1.77
C ARG A 68 -6.77 21.59 1.44
N ASP A 69 -7.19 20.39 1.06
CA ASP A 69 -8.59 20.04 0.75
C ASP A 69 -9.19 20.82 -0.44
N THR A 70 -8.34 21.34 -1.32
CA THR A 70 -8.78 21.89 -2.61
C THR A 70 -8.59 20.85 -3.72
N PRO A 71 -9.41 20.88 -4.79
CA PRO A 71 -9.21 19.99 -5.94
C PRO A 71 -7.80 20.09 -6.56
N LYS A 72 -7.19 21.27 -6.47
CA LYS A 72 -5.81 21.50 -6.89
C LYS A 72 -4.80 20.77 -6.00
N TRP A 73 -5.02 20.77 -4.69
CA TRP A 73 -4.21 20.02 -3.74
C TRP A 73 -4.33 18.51 -3.97
N GLU A 74 -5.56 18.02 -4.16
CA GLU A 74 -5.86 16.63 -4.51
C GLU A 74 -5.08 16.19 -5.76
N ALA A 75 -5.20 16.95 -6.86
CA ALA A 75 -4.48 16.64 -8.11
C ALA A 75 -2.95 16.68 -7.95
N HIS A 76 -2.42 17.60 -7.13
CA HIS A 76 -0.98 17.63 -6.84
C HIS A 76 -0.54 16.44 -6.00
N PHE A 77 -1.34 16.03 -5.01
CA PHE A 77 -1.07 14.87 -4.18
C PHE A 77 -1.00 13.61 -5.04
N GLU A 78 -2.02 13.34 -5.85
CA GLU A 78 -2.09 12.14 -6.70
C GLU A 78 -0.90 12.06 -7.65
N ARG A 79 -0.56 13.18 -8.30
CA ARG A 79 0.61 13.25 -9.20
C ARG A 79 1.93 13.00 -8.47
N LEU A 80 2.12 13.61 -7.29
CA LEU A 80 3.35 13.44 -6.51
C LEU A 80 3.47 12.02 -5.95
N TYR A 81 2.35 11.44 -5.52
CA TYR A 81 2.29 10.08 -5.03
C TYR A 81 2.65 9.08 -6.14
N ALA A 82 2.01 9.19 -7.31
CA ALA A 82 2.32 8.35 -8.46
C ALA A 82 3.81 8.46 -8.87
N ALA A 83 4.38 9.67 -8.85
CA ALA A 83 5.80 9.88 -9.13
C ALA A 83 6.72 9.23 -8.09
N GLU A 84 6.37 9.26 -6.80
CA GLU A 84 7.16 8.62 -5.74
C GLU A 84 7.04 7.09 -5.73
N MET A 85 5.87 6.55 -6.07
CA MET A 85 5.66 5.12 -6.27
C MET A 85 6.43 4.61 -7.50
N ALA A 86 6.41 5.37 -8.61
CA ALA A 86 7.14 5.01 -9.82
C ALA A 86 8.65 4.87 -9.58
N LYS A 87 9.26 5.76 -8.77
CA LYS A 87 10.67 5.67 -8.37
C LYS A 87 11.01 4.38 -7.60
N ARG A 88 10.01 3.77 -6.96
CA ARG A 88 10.13 2.52 -6.20
C ARG A 88 9.72 1.30 -7.03
N GLY A 89 9.54 1.47 -8.35
CA GLY A 89 9.14 0.40 -9.25
C GLY A 89 7.70 -0.06 -9.04
N ARG A 90 6.81 0.83 -8.60
CA ARG A 90 5.39 0.59 -8.37
C ARG A 90 4.57 1.52 -9.28
N GLN A 91 3.56 0.99 -9.95
CA GLN A 91 2.62 1.77 -10.77
C GLN A 91 1.20 1.58 -10.20
N TRP A 92 0.89 2.35 -9.15
CA TRP A 92 -0.40 2.29 -8.45
C TRP A 92 -1.03 3.67 -8.54
N ASP A 93 -2.28 3.73 -9.00
CA ASP A 93 -3.09 4.93 -8.89
C ASP A 93 -3.73 4.95 -7.50
N ILE A 94 -3.63 6.09 -6.82
CA ILE A 94 -4.29 6.31 -5.53
C ILE A 94 -5.36 7.38 -5.69
N ASN A 95 -6.50 7.17 -5.04
CA ASN A 95 -7.46 8.23 -4.83
C ASN A 95 -7.17 8.90 -3.50
N VAL A 96 -6.89 10.20 -3.51
CA VAL A 96 -6.58 10.97 -2.30
C VAL A 96 -7.66 10.85 -1.21
N ARG A 97 -8.92 10.63 -1.62
CA ARG A 97 -10.06 10.49 -0.70
C ARG A 97 -10.04 9.18 0.07
N ASP A 98 -9.36 8.17 -0.45
CA ASP A 98 -9.16 6.89 0.26
C ASP A 98 -8.03 7.00 1.30
N VAL A 99 -7.18 8.02 1.19
CA VAL A 99 -6.05 8.24 2.10
C VAL A 99 -6.45 9.03 3.36
N PHE A 100 -7.28 10.06 3.18
CA PHE A 100 -7.66 11.01 4.25
C PHE A 100 -9.08 10.81 4.80
N ARG A 101 -9.73 9.68 4.49
CA ARG A 101 -11.02 9.29 5.08
C ARG A 101 -10.90 8.72 6.49
#